data_AF-A4SRV9-F1
#
_entry.id   AF-A4SRV9-F1
#
_cell.length_a   1.000
_cell.length_b   1.000
_cell.length_c   1.000
_cell.angle_alpha   90.00
_cell.angle_beta   90.00
_cell.angle_gamma   90.00
#
_symmetry.space_group_name_H-M   'P 1'
#
loop_
_entity.id
_entity.type
_entity.pdbx_description
1 polymer ?
#
loop_
_entity_poly.entity_id
_entity_poly.type
_entity_poly.pdbx_seq_one_letter_code
_entity_poly.pdbx_strand_id
1 'polypeptide(L)' 'MMTNQVFIERKRLTVLIGCRYDTIDRMVERGELPRPIRLGRNGRYRFIRAEIEPALKQHGIDLVKLEAAHVSNGL' A
#
# COMPACT_ATOMS: atom_id res chain seq x y z
N MET A 1 -12.02 -14.40 -3.93
CA MET A 1 -12.75 -13.12 -3.99
C MET A 1 -11.71 -12.00 -3.89
N MET A 2 -11.40 -11.31 -5.00
CA MET A 2 -10.50 -10.16 -4.97
C MET A 2 -11.25 -9.01 -4.28
N THR A 3 -10.87 -8.71 -3.04
CA THR A 3 -11.39 -7.56 -2.31
C THR A 3 -11.02 -6.29 -3.06
N ASN A 4 -11.99 -5.73 -3.79
CA ASN A 4 -11.96 -4.43 -4.45
C ASN A 4 -11.96 -3.29 -3.39
N GLN A 5 -11.09 -3.39 -2.39
CA GLN A 5 -11.02 -2.41 -1.32
C GLN A 5 -10.44 -1.12 -1.90
N VAL A 6 -11.23 -0.04 -1.90
CA VAL A 6 -10.79 1.28 -2.39
C VAL A 6 -9.52 1.78 -1.65
N PHE A 7 -9.30 1.30 -0.43
CA PHE A 7 -8.20 1.70 0.44
C PHE A 7 -7.31 0.53 0.80
N ILE A 8 -6.03 0.83 1.03
CA ILE A 8 -5.05 -0.11 1.59
C ILE A 8 -4.39 0.50 2.83
N GLU A 9 -4.25 -0.31 3.88
CA GLU A 9 -3.58 0.12 5.10
C GLU A 9 -2.06 0.08 4.95
N ARG A 10 -1.35 1.02 5.59
CA ARG A 10 0.12 1.08 5.57
C ARG A 10 0.77 -0.24 6.00
N LYS A 11 0.22 -0.89 7.05
CA LYS A 11 0.68 -2.20 7.53
C LYS A 11 0.59 -3.28 6.44
N ARG A 12 -0.47 -3.25 5.63
CA ARG A 12 -0.64 -4.21 4.54
C ARG A 12 0.38 -3.97 3.44
N LEU A 13 0.61 -2.71 3.07
CA LEU A 13 1.63 -2.32 2.10
C LEU A 13 3.02 -2.81 2.50
N THR A 14 3.45 -2.55 3.74
CA THR A 14 4.78 -2.96 4.22
C THR A 14 4.95 -4.48 4.18
N VAL A 15 3.89 -5.23 4.52
CA VAL A 15 3.90 -6.71 4.45
C VAL A 15 4.00 -7.20 3.01
N LEU A 16 3.22 -6.63 2.10
CA LEU A 16 3.22 -7.04 0.69
C LEU A 16 4.54 -6.70 -0.02
N ILE A 17 5.06 -5.50 0.23
CA ILE A 17 6.31 -5.03 -0.39
C ILE A 17 7.54 -5.67 0.27
N GLY A 18 7.41 -6.10 1.53
CA GLY A 18 8.54 -6.61 2.31
C GLY A 18 9.48 -5.51 2.81
N CYS A 19 8.95 -4.30 3.05
CA CYS A 19 9.73 -3.15 3.50
C CYS A 19 9.33 -2.71 4.92
N ARG A 20 10.16 -1.85 5.51
CA ARG A 20 9.86 -1.24 6.82
C ARG A 20 8.91 -0.05 6.67
N TYR A 21 8.23 0.31 7.77
CA TYR A 21 7.31 1.45 7.80
C TYR A 21 7.99 2.77 7.42
N ASP A 22 9.24 2.99 7.86
CA ASP A 22 10.01 4.19 7.57
C ASP A 22 10.35 4.32 6.09
N THR A 23 10.48 3.21 5.35
CA THR A 23 10.66 3.24 3.90
C THR A 23 9.46 3.87 3.21
N ILE A 24 8.25 3.46 3.57
CA ILE A 24 7.01 4.03 3.01
C ILE A 24 6.89 5.50 3.38
N ASP A 25 7.16 5.86 4.63
CA ASP A 25 7.07 7.24 5.09
C ASP A 25 8.07 8.14 4.34
N ARG A 26 9.32 7.69 4.13
CA ARG A 26 10.31 8.43 3.32
C ARG A 26 9.89 8.58 1.87
N MET A 27 9.32 7.56 1.25
CA MET A 27 8.85 7.66 -0.14
C MET A 27 7.70 8.69 -0.25
N VAL A 28 6.81 8.73 0.74
CA VAL A 28 5.75 9.75 0.81
C VAL A 28 6.34 11.15 1.02
N GLU A 29 7.34 11.30 1.90
CA GLU A 29 8.03 12.59 2.13
C GLU A 29 8.76 13.10 0.89
N ARG A 30 9.35 12.19 0.10
CA ARG A 30 10.02 12.51 -1.17
C ARG A 30 9.04 12.79 -2.32
N GLY A 31 7.75 12.55 -2.13
CA GLY A 31 6.71 12.70 -3.17
C GLY A 31 6.66 11.55 -4.18
N GLU A 32 7.35 10.44 -3.89
CA GLU A 32 7.34 9.22 -4.72
C GLU A 32 6.03 8.43 -4.55
N LEU A 33 5.41 8.50 -3.36
CA LEU A 33 4.11 7.89 -3.08
C LEU A 33 3.08 8.96 -2.65
N PRO A 34 1.80 8.77 -2.98
CA PRO A 34 0.74 9.67 -2.54
C PRO A 34 0.62 9.66 -1.01
N ARG A 35 0.20 10.79 -0.43
CA ARG A 35 -0.01 10.89 1.02
C ARG A 35 -1.23 10.07 1.43
N PRO A 36 -1.16 9.33 2.55
CA PRO A 36 -2.33 8.62 3.03
C PRO A 36 -3.38 9.60 3.55
N ILE A 37 -4.64 9.25 3.37
CA ILE A 37 -5.77 10.01 3.90
C ILE A 37 -6.13 9.53 5.30
N ARG A 38 -6.54 10.46 6.15
CA ARG A 38 -7.07 10.16 7.49
C ARG A 38 -8.54 9.78 7.37
N LEU A 39 -8.90 8.54 7.72
CA LEU A 39 -10.28 8.07 7.71
C LEU A 39 -10.88 8.04 9.11
N GLY A 40 -11.93 8.85 9.31
CA GLY A 40 -12.74 8.89 10.53
C GLY A 40 -12.05 9.50 11.76
N ARG A 41 -12.81 9.58 12.86
CA ARG A 41 -12.33 10.11 14.15
C ARG A 41 -11.20 9.26 14.78
N ASN A 42 -11.13 7.97 14.45
CA ASN A 42 -10.14 7.04 14.99
C ASN A 42 -8.70 7.27 14.45
N GLY A 43 -8.51 8.23 13.53
CA GLY A 43 -7.16 8.67 13.13
C GLY A 43 -6.35 7.64 12.35
N ARG A 44 -6.98 6.61 11.78
CA ARG A 44 -6.28 5.63 10.96
C ARG A 44 -6.00 6.21 9.58
N TYR A 45 -4.74 6.11 9.16
CA TYR A 45 -4.28 6.54 7.85
C TYR A 45 -4.35 5.37 6.87
N ARG A 46 -4.93 5.61 5.69
CA ARG A 46 -5.00 4.63 4.60
C ARG A 46 -4.62 5.29 3.28
N PHE A 47 -4.05 4.50 2.39
CA PHE A 47 -3.75 4.92 1.03
C PHE A 47 -4.92 4.57 0.10
N ILE A 48 -5.17 5.39 -0.90
CA ILE A 48 -6.16 5.11 -1.94
C ILE A 48 -5.48 4.20 -2.97
N ARG A 49 -6.04 3.02 -3.24
CA ARG A 49 -5.43 2.04 -4.16
C ARG A 49 -5.22 2.62 -5.55
N ALA A 50 -6.22 3.32 -6.08
CA ALA A 50 -6.16 3.95 -7.40
C ALA A 50 -5.01 4.96 -7.56
N GLU A 51 -4.54 5.56 -6.46
CA GLU A 51 -3.42 6.52 -6.48
C GLU A 51 -2.08 5.83 -6.20
N ILE A 52 -2.02 4.91 -5.23
CA ILE A 52 -0.76 4.30 -4.81
C ILE A 52 -0.29 3.18 -5.74
N GLU A 53 -1.21 2.43 -6.36
CA GLU A 53 -0.84 1.38 -7.31
C GLU A 53 -0.04 1.89 -8.52
N PRO A 54 -0.45 2.96 -9.23
CA PRO A 54 0.36 3.48 -10.33
C PRO A 54 1.69 4.05 -9.84
N ALA A 55 1.74 4.71 -8.68
CA ALA A 55 2.99 5.20 -8.10
C ALA A 55 3.96 4.04 -7.81
N LEU A 56 3.50 2.98 -7.15
CA LEU A 56 4.30 1.78 -6.90
C LEU A 56 4.77 1.09 -8.17
N LYS A 57 3.94 1.04 -9.22
CA LYS A 57 4.31 0.47 -10.52
C LYS A 57 5.47 1.23 -11.18
N GLN A 58 5.57 2.55 -10.98
CA GLN A 58 6.73 3.33 -11.46
C GLN A 58 8.05 2.89 -10.81
N HIS A 59 7.97 2.33 -9.60
CA HIS A 59 9.11 1.73 -8.90
C HIS A 59 9.25 0.22 -9.13
N GLY A 60 8.53 -0.35 -10.11
CA GLY A 60 8.58 -1.78 -10.43
C GLY A 60 7.82 -2.68 -9.45
N ILE A 61 6.99 -2.11 -8.58
CA ILE A 61 6.24 -2.83 -7.55
C ILE A 61 4.80 -3.05 -8.05
N ASP A 62 4.44 -4.30 -8.33
CA ASP A 62 3.08 -4.67 -8.72
C ASP A 62 2.29 -5.21 -7.53
N LEU A 63 1.48 -4.34 -6.93
CA LEU A 63 0.68 -4.65 -5.75
C LEU A 63 -0.27 -5.84 -5.99
N VAL A 64 -0.86 -5.96 -7.18
CA VAL A 64 -1.81 -7.03 -7.51
C VAL A 64 -1.11 -8.38 -7.54
N LYS A 65 0.09 -8.44 -8.14
CA LYS A 65 0.91 -9.66 -8.13
C LYS A 65 1.36 -10.03 -6.73
N LEU A 66 1.77 -9.04 -5.93
CA LEU A 66 2.17 -9.27 -4.53
C LEU A 66 1.02 -9.80 -3.69
N GLU A 67 -0.20 -9.26 -3.84
CA GLU A 67 -1.38 -9.78 -3.16
C GLU A 67 -1.71 -11.21 -3.59
N ALA A 68 -1.66 -11.50 -4.89
CA ALA A 68 -1.90 -12.86 -5.40
C ALA A 68 -0.88 -13.87 -4.85
N ALA A 69 0.41 -13.50 -4.82
CA ALA A 69 1.46 -14.31 -4.23
C ALA A 69 1.27 -14.52 -2.72
N HIS A 70 0.84 -13.48 -2.01
CA HIS A 70 0.60 -13.56 -0.58
C HIS A 70 -0.60 -14.45 -0.22
N VAL A 71 -1.68 -14.41 -1.01
CA VAL A 71 -2.82 -15.33 -0.86
C VAL A 71 -2.43 -16.77 -1.17
N SER A 72 -1.57 -16.98 -2.19
CA SER A 72 -1.07 -18.31 -2.55
C SER A 72 -0.13 -18.90 -1.48
N ASN A 73 0.54 -18.08 -0.68
CA ASN A 73 1.50 -18.50 0.33
C ASN A 73 0.91 -18.73 1.73
N GLY A 74 -0.41 -18.57 1.91
CA GLY A 74 -1.16 -19.15 3.04
C GLY A 74 -0.61 -18.91 4.45
N LEU A 75 -0.04 -17.73 4.74
CA LEU A 75 0.27 -17.27 6.10
C LEU A 75 -0.69 -16.15 6.52
#